data_AF-A0A265Q8Z4-F1
#
_entry.id   AF-A0A265Q8Z4-F1
#
_cell.length_a   1.000
_cell.length_b   1.000
_cell.length_c   1.000
_cell.angle_alpha   90.00
_cell.angle_beta   90.00
_cell.angle_gamma   90.00
#
_symmetry.space_group_name_H-M   'P 1'
#
loop_
_entity.id
_entity.type
_entity.pdbx_description
1 polymer ?
#
loop_
_entity_poly.entity_id
_entity_poly.type
_entity_poly.pdbx_seq_one_letter_code
_entity_poly.pdbx_strand_id
1 'polypeptide(L)'
;MTNITKQNKHEIYMRAYFKSLLAVLEEENKVSEHIKKTIFYGVKAIITRPRLEYITREEVTHRFQTINIIQDCIGLLTPKEFMNIFPIAKEYDGYKWEMKDYFYTINYINTLDSNVPIGTGDKILDFLWKYYNRDILMFCVESMICASDLRKLEGYSSLLEEWATENGIKTYVMHTDSKGNQFLLDKETGTTTKVSKPRPKHLKIVK
;
A
#
# COMPACT_ATOMS: atom_id res chain seq x y z
N MET A 1 -5.27 6.39 14.82
CA MET A 1 -4.39 5.49 15.61
C MET A 1 -3.02 6.15 15.70
N THR A 2 -2.43 6.20 16.89
CA THR A 2 -1.09 6.79 17.11
C THR A 2 0.00 5.91 16.49
N ASN A 3 1.10 6.49 16.01
CA ASN A 3 2.22 5.76 15.38
C ASN A 3 2.75 4.61 16.26
N ILE A 4 2.71 4.77 17.58
CA ILE A 4 3.14 3.78 18.59
C ILE A 4 2.33 2.48 18.48
N THR A 5 1.00 2.56 18.31
CA THR A 5 0.16 1.35 18.19
C THR A 5 0.37 0.63 16.87
N LYS A 6 0.71 1.37 15.82
CA LYS A 6 0.99 0.82 14.49
C LYS A 6 2.36 0.10 14.47
N GLN A 7 3.38 0.68 15.11
CA GLN A 7 4.71 0.09 15.24
C GLN A 7 4.69 -1.26 15.98
N ASN A 8 3.98 -1.35 17.10
CA ASN A 8 3.86 -2.59 17.86
C ASN A 8 3.21 -3.72 17.01
N LYS A 9 2.16 -3.41 16.24
CA LYS A 9 1.52 -4.36 15.33
C LYS A 9 2.47 -4.81 14.22
N HIS A 10 3.23 -3.89 13.64
CA HIS A 10 4.20 -4.20 12.59
C HIS A 10 5.22 -5.23 13.04
N GLU A 11 5.79 -5.06 14.23
CA GLU A 11 6.77 -6.00 14.78
C GLU A 11 6.19 -7.40 14.99
N ILE A 12 4.96 -7.49 15.48
CA ILE A 12 4.25 -8.77 15.65
C ILE A 12 4.05 -9.47 14.30
N TYR A 13 3.56 -8.75 13.30
CA TYR A 13 3.32 -9.32 11.97
C TYR A 13 4.62 -9.69 11.25
N MET A 14 5.67 -8.88 11.36
CA MET A 14 7.00 -9.19 10.81
C MET A 14 7.56 -10.48 11.44
N ARG A 15 7.47 -10.63 12.77
CA ARG A 15 7.93 -11.84 13.44
C ARG A 15 7.14 -13.07 12.99
N ALA A 16 5.82 -12.95 12.87
CA ALA A 16 4.96 -14.03 12.39
C ALA A 16 5.25 -14.41 10.94
N TYR A 17 5.49 -13.41 10.07
CA TYR A 17 5.88 -13.59 8.68
C TYR A 17 7.20 -14.36 8.54
N PHE A 18 8.26 -13.96 9.26
CA PHE A 18 9.52 -14.68 9.23
C PHE A 18 9.38 -16.12 9.75
N LYS A 19 8.62 -16.32 10.83
CA LYS A 19 8.37 -17.66 11.37
C LYS A 19 7.65 -18.56 10.35
N SER A 20 6.62 -18.07 9.69
CA SER A 20 5.92 -18.85 8.65
C SER A 20 6.78 -19.09 7.42
N LEU A 21 7.62 -18.11 7.04
CA LEU A 21 8.54 -18.26 5.91
C LEU A 21 9.60 -19.34 6.17
N LEU A 22 10.19 -19.37 7.38
CA LEU A 22 11.11 -20.43 7.78
C LEU A 22 10.44 -21.81 7.78
N ALA A 23 9.20 -21.89 8.29
CA ALA A 23 8.44 -23.15 8.29
C ALA A 23 8.15 -23.69 6.88
N VAL A 24 8.04 -22.83 5.85
CA VAL A 24 7.95 -23.29 4.45
C VAL A 24 9.21 -24.04 4.02
N LEU A 25 10.39 -23.61 4.50
CA LEU A 25 11.68 -24.20 4.14
C LEU A 25 11.98 -25.48 4.95
N GLU A 26 11.49 -25.56 6.18
CA GLU A 26 11.81 -26.65 7.12
C GLU A 26 10.78 -27.80 7.09
N GLU A 27 9.51 -27.53 6.77
CA GLU A 27 8.41 -28.51 6.83
C GLU A 27 7.81 -28.81 5.44
N GLU A 28 8.53 -29.61 4.62
CA GLU A 28 8.14 -29.95 3.24
C GLU A 28 6.69 -30.49 3.11
N ASN A 29 6.21 -31.24 4.12
CA ASN A 29 4.87 -31.83 4.11
C ASN A 29 3.73 -30.84 4.38
N LYS A 30 4.02 -29.59 4.77
CA LYS A 30 3.02 -28.57 5.13
C LYS A 30 3.19 -27.24 4.39
N VAL A 31 3.96 -27.25 3.30
CA VAL A 31 4.27 -26.05 2.49
C VAL A 31 3.01 -25.24 2.14
N SER A 32 1.92 -25.88 1.70
CA SER A 32 0.68 -25.17 1.34
C SER A 32 0.05 -24.41 2.52
N GLU A 33 0.08 -24.97 3.74
CA GLU A 33 -0.45 -24.30 4.93
C GLU A 33 0.44 -23.12 5.34
N HIS A 34 1.75 -23.33 5.33
CA HIS A 34 2.72 -22.32 5.72
C HIS A 34 2.76 -21.16 4.72
N ILE A 35 2.63 -21.42 3.41
CA ILE A 35 2.50 -20.38 2.38
C ILE A 35 1.29 -19.48 2.65
N LYS A 36 0.13 -20.05 2.99
CA LYS A 36 -1.09 -19.26 3.30
C LYS A 36 -0.89 -18.34 4.49
N LYS A 37 -0.18 -18.80 5.53
CA LYS A 37 0.22 -17.97 6.69
C LYS A 37 1.22 -16.90 6.31
N THR A 38 2.23 -17.25 5.51
CA THR A 38 3.24 -16.31 5.00
C THR A 38 2.60 -15.18 4.21
N ILE A 39 1.64 -15.49 3.34
CA ILE A 39 0.87 -14.50 2.59
C ILE A 39 0.09 -13.58 3.54
N PHE A 40 -0.67 -14.15 4.47
CA PHE A 40 -1.46 -13.36 5.41
C PHE A 40 -0.59 -12.41 6.25
N TYR A 41 0.46 -12.94 6.89
CA TYR A 41 1.33 -12.13 7.74
C TYR A 41 2.19 -11.16 6.94
N GLY A 42 2.61 -11.52 5.74
CA GLY A 42 3.36 -10.64 4.84
C GLY A 42 2.55 -9.41 4.45
N VAL A 43 1.30 -9.60 3.99
CA VAL A 43 0.37 -8.50 3.70
C VAL A 43 0.18 -7.62 4.93
N LYS A 44 -0.09 -8.22 6.10
CA LYS A 44 -0.26 -7.47 7.35
C LYS A 44 1.00 -6.68 7.73
N ALA A 45 2.18 -7.26 7.56
CA ALA A 45 3.44 -6.61 7.88
C ALA A 45 3.68 -5.38 7.00
N ILE A 46 3.38 -5.46 5.70
CA ILE A 46 3.48 -4.32 4.78
C ILE A 46 2.52 -3.19 5.17
N ILE A 47 1.22 -3.48 5.35
CA ILE A 47 0.22 -2.42 5.62
C ILE A 47 0.38 -1.77 7.00
N THR A 48 0.93 -2.52 7.96
CA THR A 48 1.17 -2.03 9.32
C THR A 48 2.51 -1.32 9.47
N ARG A 49 3.34 -1.27 8.44
CA ARG A 49 4.62 -0.57 8.50
C ARG A 49 4.45 0.90 8.90
N PRO A 50 5.24 1.42 9.87
CA PRO A 50 5.26 2.83 10.17
C PRO A 50 5.90 3.60 9.01
N ARG A 51 5.40 4.82 8.75
CA ARG A 51 5.99 5.69 7.75
C ARG A 51 7.22 6.35 8.36
N LEU A 52 8.38 6.13 7.75
CA LEU A 52 9.61 6.80 8.15
C LEU A 52 9.64 8.22 7.61
N GLU A 53 10.32 9.11 8.34
CA GLU A 53 10.51 10.51 7.93
C GLU A 53 11.50 10.60 6.76
N TYR A 54 12.50 9.73 6.76
CA TYR A 54 13.52 9.63 5.72
C TYR A 54 13.53 8.20 5.19
N ILE A 55 13.70 8.06 3.88
CA ILE A 55 13.80 6.78 3.19
C ILE A 55 15.24 6.58 2.71
N THR A 56 15.72 5.34 2.78
CA THR A 56 17.01 4.97 2.17
C THR A 56 16.79 4.04 0.98
N ARG A 57 17.73 4.06 0.02
CA ARG A 57 17.66 3.18 -1.17
C ARG A 57 17.60 1.71 -0.79
N GLU A 58 18.45 1.28 0.14
CA GLU A 58 18.47 -0.10 0.62
C GLU A 58 17.12 -0.52 1.22
N GLU A 59 16.56 0.32 2.10
CA GLU A 59 15.29 0.03 2.78
C GLU A 59 14.12 -0.08 1.79
N VAL A 60 14.02 0.86 0.85
CA VAL A 60 12.95 0.84 -0.16
C VAL A 60 13.14 -0.34 -1.12
N THR A 61 14.38 -0.70 -1.46
CA THR A 61 14.68 -1.87 -2.31
C THR A 61 14.27 -3.17 -1.62
N HIS A 62 14.63 -3.36 -0.35
CA HIS A 62 14.21 -4.54 0.43
C HIS A 62 12.69 -4.62 0.58
N ARG A 63 12.02 -3.48 0.80
CA ARG A 63 10.55 -3.41 0.84
C ARG A 63 9.94 -3.81 -0.50
N PHE A 64 10.47 -3.31 -1.61
CA PHE A 64 10.00 -3.66 -2.95
C PHE A 64 10.14 -5.15 -3.25
N GLN A 65 11.32 -5.72 -2.95
CA GLN A 65 11.56 -7.16 -3.08
C GLN A 65 10.60 -7.99 -2.22
N THR A 66 10.38 -7.58 -0.97
CA THR A 66 9.44 -8.27 -0.07
C THR A 66 8.01 -8.25 -0.63
N ILE A 67 7.56 -7.12 -1.16
CA ILE A 67 6.25 -6.97 -1.79
C ILE A 67 6.12 -7.91 -3.00
N ASN A 68 7.14 -7.97 -3.87
CA ASN A 68 7.14 -8.85 -5.03
C ASN A 68 7.09 -10.33 -4.62
N ILE A 69 7.87 -10.74 -3.62
CA ILE A 69 7.83 -12.11 -3.09
C ILE A 69 6.43 -12.46 -2.58
N ILE A 70 5.79 -11.56 -1.83
CA ILE A 70 4.43 -11.77 -1.34
C ILE A 70 3.44 -11.89 -2.52
N GLN A 71 3.58 -11.04 -3.55
CA GLN A 71 2.74 -11.10 -4.76
C GLN A 71 2.93 -12.43 -5.49
N ASP A 72 4.18 -12.89 -5.68
CA ASP A 72 4.46 -14.18 -6.31
C ASP A 72 3.86 -15.33 -5.50
N CYS A 73 3.98 -15.31 -4.16
CA CYS A 73 3.31 -16.29 -3.31
C CYS A 73 1.79 -16.27 -3.47
N ILE A 74 1.16 -15.09 -3.58
CA ILE A 74 -0.28 -14.98 -3.86
C ILE A 74 -0.61 -15.57 -5.24
N GLY A 75 0.25 -15.32 -6.24
CA GLY A 75 0.10 -15.84 -7.59
C GLY A 75 0.04 -17.36 -7.68
N LEU A 76 0.63 -18.07 -6.71
CA LEU A 76 0.57 -19.53 -6.58
C LEU A 76 -0.79 -20.04 -6.10
N LEU A 77 -1.62 -19.19 -5.48
CA LEU A 77 -2.94 -19.58 -4.99
C LEU A 77 -3.98 -19.55 -6.12
N THR A 78 -4.96 -20.44 -6.00
CA THR A 78 -6.20 -20.29 -6.76
C THR A 78 -7.04 -19.13 -6.21
N PRO A 79 -7.95 -18.51 -7.00
CA PRO A 79 -8.88 -17.50 -6.50
C PRO A 79 -9.66 -17.97 -5.27
N LYS A 80 -10.07 -19.25 -5.26
CA LYS A 80 -10.80 -19.85 -4.14
C LYS A 80 -9.97 -19.89 -2.85
N GLU A 81 -8.71 -20.28 -2.93
CA GLU A 81 -7.81 -20.29 -1.77
C GLU A 81 -7.51 -18.88 -1.28
N PHE A 82 -7.32 -17.93 -2.19
CA PHE A 82 -7.09 -16.54 -1.83
C PHE A 82 -8.29 -15.95 -1.08
N MET A 83 -9.52 -16.19 -1.55
CA MET A 83 -10.75 -15.76 -0.88
C MET A 83 -10.89 -16.32 0.54
N ASN A 84 -10.36 -17.51 0.81
CA ASN A 84 -10.37 -18.08 2.17
C ASN A 84 -9.43 -17.33 3.12
N ILE A 85 -8.35 -16.75 2.61
CA ILE A 85 -7.40 -15.95 3.42
C ILE A 85 -7.92 -14.52 3.58
N PHE A 86 -8.40 -13.92 2.48
CA PHE A 86 -8.89 -12.56 2.41
C PHE A 86 -10.30 -12.54 1.85
N PRO A 87 -11.35 -12.76 2.66
CA PRO A 87 -12.74 -12.72 2.17
C PRO A 87 -13.09 -11.40 1.49
N ILE A 88 -13.95 -11.45 0.47
CA ILE A 88 -14.46 -10.26 -0.21
C ILE A 88 -15.14 -9.35 0.82
N ALA A 89 -14.81 -8.07 0.81
CA ALA A 89 -15.43 -7.11 1.72
C ALA A 89 -16.91 -6.92 1.36
N LYS A 90 -17.79 -6.99 2.37
CA LYS A 90 -19.24 -6.78 2.24
C LYS A 90 -19.59 -5.29 2.34
N GLU A 91 -18.96 -4.50 1.49
CA GLU A 91 -19.29 -3.08 1.27
C GLU A 91 -20.08 -2.99 -0.03
N TYR A 92 -21.13 -2.16 -0.08
CA TYR A 92 -22.13 -2.17 -1.16
C TYR A 92 -22.38 -0.79 -1.77
N ASP A 93 -21.75 0.26 -1.25
CA ASP A 93 -21.91 1.65 -1.67
C ASP A 93 -20.78 2.11 -2.59
N GLY A 94 -20.10 1.19 -3.29
CA GLY A 94 -18.98 1.50 -4.17
C GLY A 94 -19.33 2.51 -5.26
N TYR A 95 -20.50 2.37 -5.89
CA TYR A 95 -20.98 3.31 -6.91
C TYR A 95 -21.04 4.77 -6.40
N LYS A 96 -21.43 4.98 -5.14
CA LYS A 96 -21.51 6.32 -4.55
C LYS A 96 -20.14 6.99 -4.44
N TRP A 97 -19.09 6.20 -4.27
CA TRP A 97 -17.73 6.67 -4.02
C TRP A 97 -16.78 6.38 -5.18
N GLU A 98 -17.30 5.90 -6.31
CA GLU A 98 -16.52 5.43 -7.47
C GLU A 98 -15.45 4.40 -7.07
N MET A 99 -15.77 3.55 -6.09
CA MET A 99 -14.91 2.49 -5.58
C MET A 99 -15.45 1.11 -5.94
N LYS A 100 -14.56 0.13 -6.00
CA LYS A 100 -14.92 -1.28 -6.12
C LYS A 100 -15.67 -1.72 -4.87
N ASP A 101 -16.74 -2.48 -5.04
CA ASP A 101 -17.56 -3.02 -3.96
C ASP A 101 -17.72 -4.54 -4.09
N TYR A 102 -18.53 -5.10 -3.19
CA TYR A 102 -18.83 -6.53 -3.16
C TYR A 102 -19.33 -7.06 -4.51
N PHE A 103 -20.26 -6.36 -5.16
CA PHE A 103 -20.86 -6.81 -6.42
C PHE A 103 -19.85 -6.77 -7.56
N TYR A 104 -19.07 -5.69 -7.65
CA TYR A 104 -17.97 -5.60 -8.61
C TYR A 104 -17.01 -6.79 -8.45
N THR A 105 -16.53 -7.04 -7.22
CA THR A 105 -15.54 -8.08 -6.97
C THR A 105 -16.09 -9.48 -7.21
N ILE A 106 -17.35 -9.77 -6.84
CA ILE A 106 -17.96 -11.06 -7.18
C ILE A 106 -18.07 -11.25 -8.69
N ASN A 107 -18.54 -10.22 -9.41
CA ASN A 107 -18.65 -10.30 -10.86
C ASN A 107 -17.28 -10.58 -11.49
N TYR A 108 -16.23 -9.90 -11.04
CA TYR A 108 -14.86 -10.17 -11.47
C TYR A 108 -14.43 -11.62 -11.16
N ILE A 109 -14.59 -12.09 -9.93
CA ILE A 109 -14.20 -13.45 -9.53
C ILE A 109 -14.93 -14.52 -10.35
N ASN A 110 -16.21 -14.31 -10.67
CA ASN A 110 -16.99 -15.24 -11.50
C ASN A 110 -16.49 -15.36 -12.94
N THR A 111 -15.66 -14.42 -13.42
CA THR A 111 -15.01 -14.52 -14.74
C THR A 111 -13.74 -15.38 -14.73
N LEU A 112 -13.21 -15.71 -13.55
CA LEU A 112 -11.96 -16.46 -13.39
C LEU A 112 -12.21 -17.96 -13.23
N ASP A 113 -11.25 -18.78 -13.65
CA ASP A 113 -11.24 -20.20 -13.28
C ASP A 113 -10.84 -20.34 -11.81
N SER A 114 -11.76 -20.84 -11.00
CA SER A 114 -11.57 -20.97 -9.54
C SER A 114 -10.53 -22.01 -9.13
N ASN A 115 -10.09 -22.89 -10.04
CA ASN A 115 -9.15 -23.98 -9.76
C ASN A 115 -7.75 -23.75 -10.38
N VAL A 116 -7.57 -22.67 -11.14
CA VAL A 116 -6.28 -22.31 -11.74
C VAL A 116 -5.59 -21.27 -10.86
N PRO A 117 -4.26 -21.37 -10.64
CA PRO A 117 -3.51 -20.33 -9.93
C PRO A 117 -3.68 -18.96 -10.58
N ILE A 118 -3.74 -17.90 -9.77
CA ILE A 118 -3.88 -16.52 -10.23
C ILE A 118 -2.78 -16.15 -11.25
N GLY A 119 -1.56 -16.67 -11.05
CA GLY A 119 -0.40 -16.44 -11.89
C GLY A 119 0.47 -15.29 -11.40
N THR A 120 1.59 -15.05 -12.08
CA THR A 120 2.64 -14.09 -11.69
C THR A 120 2.68 -12.88 -12.63
N GLY A 121 3.52 -11.89 -12.31
CA GLY A 121 3.69 -10.66 -13.11
C GLY A 121 2.42 -9.82 -13.18
N ASP A 122 2.04 -9.38 -14.38
CA ASP A 122 0.89 -8.49 -14.56
C ASP A 122 -0.44 -9.12 -14.13
N LYS A 123 -0.55 -10.45 -14.18
CA LYS A 123 -1.78 -11.16 -13.78
C LYS A 123 -2.10 -10.99 -12.30
N ILE A 124 -1.09 -11.09 -11.43
CA ILE A 124 -1.31 -10.89 -10.00
C ILE A 124 -1.61 -9.42 -9.68
N LEU A 125 -0.94 -8.50 -10.37
CA LEU A 125 -1.20 -7.06 -10.18
C LEU A 125 -2.64 -6.70 -10.57
N ASP A 126 -3.12 -7.17 -11.72
CA ASP A 126 -4.50 -6.97 -12.17
C ASP A 126 -5.51 -7.62 -11.21
N PHE A 127 -5.22 -8.85 -10.76
CA PHE A 127 -6.07 -9.54 -9.79
C PHE A 127 -6.20 -8.78 -8.48
N LEU A 128 -5.09 -8.39 -7.85
CA LEU A 128 -5.11 -7.65 -6.59
C LEU A 128 -5.78 -6.28 -6.75
N TRP A 129 -5.60 -5.61 -7.89
CA TRP A 129 -6.25 -4.33 -8.16
C TRP A 129 -7.78 -4.45 -8.28
N LYS A 130 -8.28 -5.52 -8.92
CA LYS A 130 -9.72 -5.76 -9.10
C LYS A 130 -10.39 -6.40 -7.89
N TYR A 131 -9.63 -7.00 -6.99
CA TYR A 131 -10.15 -7.67 -5.80
C TYR A 131 -10.36 -6.70 -4.63
N TYR A 132 -11.61 -6.49 -4.21
CA TYR A 132 -11.92 -5.61 -3.10
C TYR A 132 -11.92 -6.34 -1.76
N ASN A 133 -10.85 -6.09 -1.00
CA ASN A 133 -10.72 -6.33 0.42
C ASN A 133 -9.86 -5.19 1.00
N ARG A 134 -10.18 -4.65 2.18
CA ARG A 134 -9.45 -3.50 2.76
C ARG A 134 -7.95 -3.75 2.93
N ASP A 135 -7.54 -4.94 3.36
CA ASP A 135 -6.12 -5.25 3.52
C ASP A 135 -5.42 -5.29 2.17
N ILE A 136 -6.08 -5.87 1.15
CA ILE A 136 -5.55 -5.96 -0.21
C ILE A 136 -5.47 -4.59 -0.87
N LEU A 137 -6.50 -3.75 -0.71
CA LEU A 137 -6.47 -2.35 -1.14
C LEU A 137 -5.28 -1.62 -0.53
N MET A 138 -5.10 -1.72 0.79
CA MET A 138 -3.97 -1.08 1.47
C MET A 138 -2.63 -1.65 1.01
N PHE A 139 -2.55 -2.95 0.75
CA PHE A 139 -1.34 -3.59 0.21
C PHE A 139 -0.98 -3.08 -1.19
N CYS A 140 -1.98 -2.96 -2.09
CA CYS A 140 -1.79 -2.34 -3.41
C CYS A 140 -1.32 -0.89 -3.30
N VAL A 141 -1.91 -0.11 -2.39
CA VAL A 141 -1.48 1.27 -2.13
C VAL A 141 -0.03 1.33 -1.65
N GLU A 142 0.36 0.48 -0.69
CA GLU A 142 1.74 0.43 -0.19
C GLU A 142 2.75 -0.02 -1.25
N SER A 143 2.34 -0.89 -2.18
CA SER A 143 3.13 -1.29 -3.36
C SER A 143 3.36 -0.12 -4.31
N MET A 144 2.32 0.64 -4.65
CA MET A 144 2.44 1.84 -5.49
C MET A 144 3.29 2.94 -4.82
N ILE A 145 3.13 3.13 -3.50
CA ILE A 145 3.98 4.06 -2.75
C ILE A 145 5.43 3.60 -2.83
N CYS A 146 5.71 2.30 -2.72
CA CYS A 146 7.07 1.76 -2.76
C CYS A 146 7.73 2.01 -4.13
N ALA A 147 6.99 1.74 -5.21
CA ALA A 147 7.44 2.04 -6.56
C ALA A 147 7.69 3.54 -6.75
N SER A 148 6.81 4.39 -6.20
CA SER A 148 7.01 5.83 -6.24
C SER A 148 8.21 6.31 -5.41
N ASP A 149 8.52 5.66 -4.28
CA ASP A 149 9.68 5.97 -3.45
C ASP A 149 10.98 5.62 -4.20
N LEU A 150 11.03 4.48 -4.91
CA LEU A 150 12.16 4.10 -5.77
C LEU A 150 12.40 5.13 -6.87
N ARG A 151 11.34 5.54 -7.59
CA ARG A 151 11.41 6.58 -8.64
C ARG A 151 12.01 7.88 -8.10
N LYS A 152 11.57 8.33 -6.93
CA LYS A 152 12.10 9.54 -6.29
C LYS A 152 13.58 9.43 -5.97
N LEU A 153 14.03 8.26 -5.50
CA LEU A 153 15.43 7.98 -5.20
C LEU A 153 16.32 7.87 -6.45
N GLU A 154 15.71 7.76 -7.63
CA GLU A 154 16.37 7.83 -8.94
C GLU A 154 16.29 9.23 -9.58
N GLY A 155 15.65 10.19 -8.90
CA GLY A 155 15.49 11.56 -9.37
C GLY A 155 14.24 11.82 -10.22
N TYR A 156 13.37 10.82 -10.40
CA TYR A 156 12.10 10.98 -11.11
C TYR A 156 11.00 11.55 -10.20
N SER A 157 9.98 12.13 -10.83
CA SER A 157 8.74 12.53 -10.16
C SER A 157 8.01 11.32 -9.58
N SER A 158 7.20 11.57 -8.54
CA SER A 158 6.31 10.55 -7.99
C SER A 158 5.22 10.15 -8.99
N LEU A 159 4.68 8.94 -8.85
CA LEU A 159 3.58 8.47 -9.72
C LEU A 159 2.36 9.41 -9.68
N LEU A 160 2.05 9.97 -8.50
CA LEU A 160 0.94 10.92 -8.34
C LEU A 160 1.24 12.27 -8.98
N GLU A 161 2.49 12.75 -8.89
CA GLU A 161 2.91 14.01 -9.52
C GLU A 161 2.84 13.89 -11.05
N GLU A 162 3.33 12.78 -11.61
CA GLU A 162 3.28 12.50 -13.04
C GLU A 162 1.83 12.42 -13.55
N TRP A 163 0.99 11.62 -12.89
CA TRP A 163 -0.44 11.57 -13.21
C TRP A 163 -1.12 12.93 -13.13
N ALA A 164 -0.81 13.72 -12.10
CA ALA A 164 -1.38 15.05 -11.94
C ALA A 164 -0.96 15.98 -13.09
N THR A 165 0.33 15.98 -13.46
CA THR A 165 0.84 16.75 -14.61
C THR A 165 0.16 16.32 -15.91
N GLU A 166 0.02 15.03 -16.18
CA GLU A 166 -0.68 14.50 -17.37
C GLU A 166 -2.15 14.93 -17.44
N ASN A 167 -2.79 15.15 -16.29
CA ASN A 167 -4.18 15.59 -16.19
C ASN A 167 -4.32 17.11 -16.01
N GLY A 168 -3.23 17.88 -16.16
CA GLY A 168 -3.24 19.35 -16.00
C GLY A 168 -3.51 19.82 -14.57
N ILE A 169 -3.29 18.97 -13.58
CA ILE A 169 -3.46 19.26 -12.15
C ILE A 169 -2.12 19.75 -11.59
N LYS A 170 -2.11 20.99 -11.11
CA LYS A 170 -0.91 21.58 -10.49
C LYS A 170 -0.63 20.97 -9.12
N THR A 171 0.62 20.57 -8.88
CA THR A 171 1.05 19.96 -7.61
C THR A 171 2.03 20.86 -6.85
N TYR A 172 2.06 20.70 -5.52
CA TYR A 172 2.95 21.42 -4.62
C TYR A 172 3.55 20.45 -3.61
N VAL A 173 4.82 20.63 -3.28
CA VAL A 173 5.49 19.83 -2.25
C VAL A 173 5.58 20.62 -0.95
N MET A 174 5.03 20.06 0.12
CA MET A 174 5.15 20.66 1.45
C MET A 174 6.48 20.28 2.08
N HIS A 175 7.20 21.29 2.53
CA HIS A 175 8.43 21.16 3.32
C HIS A 175 8.25 21.81 4.69
N THR A 176 9.02 21.34 5.65
CA THR A 176 9.10 21.92 6.99
C THR A 176 10.54 22.35 7.26
N ASP A 177 10.74 23.61 7.67
CA ASP A 177 12.06 24.11 8.03
C ASP A 177 12.50 23.63 9.43
N SER A 178 13.76 23.90 9.79
CA SER A 178 14.32 23.56 11.11
C SER A 178 13.62 24.26 12.29
N LYS A 179 12.78 25.26 12.02
CA LYS A 179 11.98 26.00 13.01
C LYS A 179 10.52 25.52 13.06
N GLY A 180 10.16 24.49 12.29
CA GLY A 180 8.80 23.94 12.21
C GLY A 180 7.82 24.77 11.36
N ASN A 181 8.29 25.73 10.57
CA ASN A 181 7.45 26.44 9.61
C ASN A 181 7.26 25.58 8.36
N GLN A 182 6.01 25.50 7.90
CA GLN A 182 5.65 24.79 6.69
C GLN A 182 5.60 25.74 5.50
N PHE A 183 6.08 25.29 4.35
CA PHE A 183 6.00 26.01 3.08
C PHE A 183 5.70 25.03 1.94
N LEU A 184 4.95 25.53 0.95
CA LEU A 184 4.68 24.83 -0.29
C LEU A 184 5.70 25.28 -1.33
N LEU A 185 6.44 24.33 -1.89
CA LEU A 185 7.32 24.53 -3.03
C LEU A 185 6.57 24.18 -4.31
N ASP A 186 6.52 25.14 -5.23
CA ASP A 186 6.16 24.91 -6.62
C ASP A 186 7.41 24.47 -7.38
N LYS A 187 7.43 23.22 -7.87
CA LYS A 187 8.58 22.67 -8.61
C LYS A 187 8.75 23.29 -10.00
N GLU A 188 7.68 23.80 -10.61
CA GLU A 188 7.73 24.38 -11.96
C GLU A 188 8.30 25.79 -11.93
N THR A 189 7.87 26.60 -10.96
CA THR A 189 8.30 28.00 -10.84
C THR A 189 9.46 28.21 -9.88
N GLY A 190 9.79 27.21 -9.05
CA GLY A 190 10.76 27.32 -7.96
C GLY A 190 10.33 28.22 -6.80
N THR A 191 9.07 28.68 -6.80
CA THR A 191 8.58 29.63 -5.79
C THR A 191 8.13 28.90 -4.53
N THR A 192 8.31 29.54 -3.38
CA THR A 192 7.84 29.02 -2.09
C THR A 192 6.74 29.90 -1.51
N THR A 193 5.67 29.26 -1.04
CA THR A 193 4.56 29.93 -0.35
C THR A 193 4.49 29.44 1.09
N LYS A 194 4.62 30.34 2.06
CA LYS A 194 4.53 29.99 3.48
C LYS A 194 3.11 29.55 3.83
N VAL A 195 2.97 28.42 4.50
CA VAL A 195 1.69 27.94 5.02
C VAL A 195 1.44 28.64 6.36
N SER A 196 0.52 29.61 6.38
CA SER A 196 0.07 30.23 7.63
C SER A 196 -0.88 29.31 8.37
N LYS A 197 -0.62 29.03 9.66
CA LYS A 197 -1.57 28.30 10.50
C LYS A 197 -2.90 29.06 10.54
N PRO A 198 -4.04 28.37 10.39
CA PRO A 198 -5.34 29.02 10.52
C PRO A 198 -5.44 29.71 11.88
N ARG A 199 -5.92 30.96 11.87
CA ARG A 199 -6.02 31.78 13.08
C ARG A 199 -6.86 31.02 14.13
N PRO A 200 -6.38 30.85 15.36
CA PRO A 200 -7.15 30.19 16.40
C PRO A 200 -8.53 30.85 16.55
N LYS A 201 -9.59 30.04 16.59
CA LYS A 201 -10.98 30.53 16.62
C LYS A 201 -11.28 31.48 17.79
N HIS A 202 -10.45 31.46 18.84
CA HIS A 202 -10.60 32.31 20.03
C HIS A 202 -9.99 33.71 19.91
N LEU A 203 -9.21 34.01 18.86
CA LEU A 203 -8.66 35.35 18.63
C LEU A 203 -9.60 36.16 17.72
N LYS A 204 -10.29 37.16 18.29
CA LYS A 204 -11.09 38.15 17.54
C LYS A 204 -10.24 39.37 17.19
N ILE A 205 -10.39 39.88 15.97
CA ILE A 205 -9.78 41.14 15.54
C ILE A 205 -10.54 42.28 16.23
N VAL A 206 -9.84 43.06 17.05
CA VAL A 206 -10.35 44.37 17.47
C VAL A 206 -10.09 45.30 16.28
N LYS A 207 -11.17 45.78 15.67
CA LYS A 207 -11.10 46.85 14.65
C LYS A 207 -10.88 48.19 15.33
#